data_AF-A0AA36F6C1-F1
#
_entry.id   AF-A0AA36F6C1-F1
#
_cell.length_a   1.000
_cell.length_b   1.000
_cell.length_c   1.000
_cell.angle_alpha   90.00
_cell.angle_beta   90.00
_cell.angle_gamma   90.00
#
_symmetry.space_group_name_H-M   'P 1'
#
loop_
_entity.id
_entity.type
_entity.pdbx_description
1 polymer ?
#
loop_
_entity_poly.entity_id
_entity_poly.type
_entity_poly.pdbx_seq_one_letter_code
_entity_poly.pdbx_strand_id
1 'polypeptide(L)'
;MEEQLKNKNTLERQLYAMTSRIDQLESQKEHLTGTVNEKEEFATNVSKEVEDLKRTLRTKEDEIFEMSTKFRREMDEITRRESTLSAQLNGKELEVIALQSSLAEQSAAHATIRADLEVAKLNFESAQKDIVSKGLHIDELKQTVQNLEAIIADNKQKILEHETVRRKLHNTILELKGNIRVFCRVRPLLTDEINSGQGVISHINFPDVDGKTVELESACSNTHNESLSTSVAEKSRRKLNFTFDKVFQPETTQSEVFNEISQLVQSALDGYNVCIFAYGQTGSGKTFTMEGGNVQDEETMGMIPRATIQVFETVELLVEKGWKYEFNVSFLEIYNETIHDLLSDKDEEKHDIKMAADKSSIITVSNLTIVPVTSRAQIHRLLLKASKKRAVGETKLNERSSRSHSVFTLALKGNNDLTGESCNGSLNLVDLAGSERLKDSGSEGKRLKETQCINKSLSTLSTVFTSLANKVSSLISLFITKYICGCVVLASVPLHGTLGKCVLL
;
A
#
# COMPACT_ATOMS: atom_id res chain seq x y z
N MET A 1 -138.80 161.40 -43.43
CA MET A 1 -139.65 160.39 -42.77
C MET A 1 -139.27 159.00 -43.31
N GLU A 2 -138.05 158.55 -43.07
CA GLU A 2 -137.52 157.97 -41.81
C GLU A 2 -137.91 156.52 -41.53
N GLU A 3 -138.78 155.90 -42.32
CA GLU A 3 -139.20 154.51 -42.03
C GLU A 3 -138.80 153.49 -43.11
N GLN A 4 -138.66 153.89 -44.39
CA GLN A 4 -138.24 152.95 -45.44
C GLN A 4 -136.70 152.82 -45.60
N LEU A 5 -135.93 153.72 -45.00
CA LEU A 5 -134.46 153.63 -44.90
C LEU A 5 -134.01 152.68 -43.76
N LYS A 6 -134.93 152.25 -42.88
CA LYS A 6 -134.66 151.36 -41.73
C LYS A 6 -134.96 149.88 -41.98
N ASN A 7 -135.76 149.53 -43.01
CA ASN A 7 -136.21 148.15 -43.21
C ASN A 7 -135.37 147.30 -44.18
N LYS A 8 -134.68 147.90 -45.17
CA LYS A 8 -133.91 147.11 -46.17
C LYS A 8 -132.49 146.76 -45.71
N ASN A 9 -131.83 147.65 -44.96
CA ASN A 9 -130.54 147.39 -44.29
C ASN A 9 -130.62 146.22 -43.29
N THR A 10 -131.81 145.85 -42.83
CA THR A 10 -132.08 144.70 -41.96
C THR A 10 -132.14 143.38 -42.76
N LEU A 11 -132.64 143.40 -43.99
CA LEU A 11 -132.65 142.23 -44.89
C LEU A 11 -131.24 141.87 -45.40
N GLU A 12 -130.40 142.85 -45.72
CA GLU A 12 -129.02 142.59 -46.16
C GLU A 12 -128.15 141.96 -45.05
N ARG A 13 -128.40 142.31 -43.78
CA ARG A 13 -127.73 141.67 -42.63
C ARG A 13 -128.21 140.24 -42.37
N GLN A 14 -129.49 139.92 -42.63
CA GLN A 14 -130.01 138.55 -42.47
C GLN A 14 -129.58 137.62 -43.61
N LEU A 15 -129.48 138.12 -44.84
CA LEU A 15 -128.99 137.33 -45.97
C LEU A 15 -127.53 136.92 -45.77
N TYR A 16 -126.68 137.83 -45.28
CA TYR A 16 -125.26 137.53 -45.01
C TYR A 16 -125.08 136.48 -43.89
N ALA A 17 -125.97 136.47 -42.89
CA ALA A 17 -125.93 135.49 -41.81
C ALA A 17 -126.41 134.09 -42.25
N MET A 18 -127.35 134.00 -43.19
CA MET A 18 -127.86 132.72 -43.70
C MET A 18 -126.88 132.03 -44.66
N THR A 19 -126.21 132.80 -45.53
CA THR A 19 -125.18 132.24 -46.43
C THR A 19 -124.00 131.67 -45.64
N SER A 20 -123.54 132.36 -44.59
CA SER A 20 -122.47 131.86 -43.71
C SER A 20 -122.83 130.55 -42.97
N ARG A 21 -124.13 130.30 -42.72
CA ARG A 21 -124.60 129.08 -42.05
C ARG A 21 -124.66 127.88 -43.00
N ILE A 22 -124.95 128.12 -44.29
CA ILE A 22 -124.96 127.07 -45.33
C ILE A 22 -123.52 126.60 -45.60
N ASP A 23 -122.57 127.53 -45.71
CA ASP A 23 -121.15 127.20 -45.88
C ASP A 23 -120.60 126.37 -44.70
N GLN A 24 -121.06 126.65 -43.47
CA GLN A 24 -120.67 125.84 -42.29
C GLN A 24 -121.22 124.41 -42.32
N LEU A 25 -122.43 124.20 -42.82
CA LEU A 25 -123.06 122.87 -42.85
C LEU A 25 -122.53 122.00 -44.00
N GLU A 26 -122.21 122.59 -45.15
CA GLU A 26 -121.53 121.85 -46.23
C GLU A 26 -120.13 121.40 -45.80
N SER A 27 -119.39 122.23 -45.07
CA SER A 27 -118.10 121.86 -44.48
C SER A 27 -118.19 120.68 -43.50
N GLN A 28 -119.26 120.59 -42.70
CA GLN A 28 -119.44 119.45 -41.79
C GLN A 28 -119.80 118.14 -42.52
N LYS A 29 -120.58 118.21 -43.60
CA LYS A 29 -120.93 117.03 -44.40
C LYS A 29 -119.71 116.44 -45.11
N GLU A 30 -118.86 117.29 -45.68
CA GLU A 30 -117.60 116.85 -46.29
C GLU A 30 -116.69 116.16 -45.28
N HIS A 31 -116.59 116.71 -44.06
CA HIS A 31 -115.74 116.12 -43.02
C HIS A 31 -116.22 114.72 -42.57
N LEU A 32 -117.53 114.55 -42.36
CA LEU A 32 -118.12 113.27 -41.93
C LEU A 32 -118.05 112.18 -43.00
N THR A 33 -118.17 112.54 -44.28
CA THR A 33 -118.08 111.58 -45.38
C THR A 33 -116.64 111.06 -45.53
N GLY A 34 -115.63 111.90 -45.27
CA GLY A 34 -114.24 111.47 -45.19
C GLY A 34 -113.97 110.46 -44.06
N THR A 35 -114.61 110.63 -42.90
CA THR A 35 -114.35 109.76 -41.73
C THR A 35 -114.92 108.33 -41.89
N VAL A 36 -115.99 108.16 -42.66
CA VAL A 36 -116.58 106.84 -42.92
C VAL A 36 -115.70 106.03 -43.86
N ASN A 37 -115.19 106.64 -44.94
CA ASN A 37 -114.31 105.97 -45.89
C ASN A 37 -112.98 105.54 -45.23
N GLU A 38 -112.41 106.37 -44.35
CA GLU A 38 -111.22 105.99 -43.57
C GLU A 38 -111.46 104.75 -42.68
N LYS A 39 -112.66 104.60 -42.11
CA LYS A 39 -112.97 103.45 -41.25
C LYS A 39 -113.26 102.16 -42.00
N GLU A 40 -113.90 102.22 -43.17
CA GLU A 40 -114.08 101.03 -44.01
C GLU A 40 -112.74 100.52 -44.55
N GLU A 41 -111.85 101.42 -44.98
CA GLU A 41 -110.50 101.05 -45.43
C GLU A 41 -109.68 100.40 -44.30
N PHE A 42 -109.77 100.94 -43.07
CA PHE A 42 -109.13 100.36 -41.89
C PHE A 42 -109.65 98.95 -41.57
N ALA A 43 -110.97 98.71 -41.64
CA ALA A 43 -111.55 97.39 -41.37
C ALA A 43 -111.08 96.32 -42.37
N THR A 44 -110.97 96.66 -43.65
CA THR A 44 -110.42 95.75 -44.67
C THR A 44 -108.94 95.45 -44.47
N ASN A 45 -108.15 96.42 -44.02
CA ASN A 45 -106.74 96.21 -43.70
C ASN A 45 -106.56 95.27 -42.49
N VAL A 46 -107.34 95.46 -41.41
CA VAL A 46 -107.28 94.58 -40.24
C VAL A 46 -107.69 93.14 -40.59
N SER A 47 -108.70 92.95 -41.45
CA SER A 47 -109.10 91.60 -41.86
C SER A 47 -108.01 90.87 -42.64
N LYS A 48 -107.27 91.57 -43.52
CA LYS A 48 -106.11 90.98 -44.22
C LYS A 48 -105.00 90.63 -43.25
N GLU A 49 -104.73 91.52 -42.29
CA GLU A 49 -103.68 91.31 -41.28
C GLU A 49 -103.97 90.10 -40.38
N VAL A 50 -105.23 89.86 -40.01
CA VAL A 50 -105.65 88.67 -39.24
C VAL A 50 -105.49 87.38 -40.06
N GLU A 51 -105.77 87.41 -41.36
CA GLU A 51 -105.61 86.23 -42.22
C GLU A 51 -104.13 85.87 -42.42
N ASP A 52 -103.28 86.88 -42.60
CA ASP A 52 -101.82 86.70 -42.69
C ASP A 52 -101.23 86.23 -41.35
N LEU A 53 -101.69 86.76 -40.21
CA LEU A 53 -101.29 86.26 -38.89
C LEU A 53 -101.67 84.79 -38.68
N LYS A 54 -102.85 84.35 -39.15
CA LYS A 54 -103.27 82.93 -39.07
C LYS A 54 -102.43 82.02 -39.95
N ARG A 55 -102.05 82.46 -41.16
CA ARG A 55 -101.10 81.70 -42.00
C ARG A 55 -99.74 81.60 -41.33
N THR A 56 -99.25 82.70 -40.78
CA THR A 56 -97.96 82.75 -40.08
C THR A 56 -97.95 81.83 -38.86
N LEU A 57 -99.05 81.79 -38.09
CA LEU A 57 -99.20 80.89 -36.94
C LEU A 57 -99.10 79.42 -37.36
N ARG A 58 -99.82 79.00 -38.41
CA ARG A 58 -99.76 77.62 -38.90
C ARG A 58 -98.36 77.24 -39.38
N THR A 59 -97.69 78.12 -40.13
CA THR A 59 -96.31 77.87 -40.54
C THR A 59 -95.38 77.72 -39.35
N LYS A 60 -95.58 78.51 -38.28
CA LYS A 60 -94.77 78.38 -37.06
C LYS A 60 -95.09 77.12 -36.26
N GLU A 61 -96.34 76.67 -36.24
CA GLU A 61 -96.75 75.40 -35.62
C GLU A 61 -96.13 74.20 -36.36
N ASP A 62 -96.13 74.21 -37.69
CA ASP A 62 -95.49 73.18 -38.52
C ASP A 62 -93.96 73.19 -38.33
N GLU A 63 -93.33 74.37 -38.32
CA GLU A 63 -91.89 74.52 -38.02
C GLU A 63 -91.53 73.97 -36.62
N ILE A 64 -92.36 74.24 -35.60
CA ILE A 64 -92.16 73.74 -34.23
C ILE A 64 -92.31 72.22 -34.19
N PHE A 65 -93.29 71.66 -34.90
CA PHE A 65 -93.49 70.22 -34.96
C PHE A 65 -92.31 69.53 -35.64
N GLU A 66 -91.87 70.04 -36.80
CA GLU A 66 -90.72 69.52 -37.52
C GLU A 66 -89.45 69.58 -36.65
N MET A 67 -89.22 70.72 -35.97
CA MET A 67 -88.09 70.88 -35.05
C MET A 67 -88.17 69.92 -33.85
N SER A 68 -89.36 69.71 -33.27
CA SER A 68 -89.57 68.80 -32.14
C SER A 68 -89.33 67.34 -32.54
N THR A 69 -89.72 66.95 -33.75
CA THR A 69 -89.45 65.60 -34.27
C THR A 69 -87.96 65.41 -34.57
N LYS A 70 -87.28 66.45 -35.08
CA LYS A 70 -85.83 66.44 -35.29
C LYS A 70 -85.07 66.27 -33.98
N PHE A 71 -85.37 67.09 -32.98
CA PHE A 71 -84.74 66.97 -31.65
C PHE A 71 -85.00 65.63 -30.99
N ARG A 72 -86.19 65.02 -31.18
CA ARG A 72 -86.48 63.69 -30.65
C ARG A 72 -85.60 62.61 -31.30
N ARG A 73 -85.42 62.66 -32.62
CA ARG A 73 -84.51 61.74 -33.33
C ARG A 73 -83.07 61.91 -32.87
N GLU A 74 -82.62 63.16 -32.71
CA GLU A 74 -81.27 63.46 -32.20
C GLU A 74 -81.10 62.96 -30.75
N MET A 75 -82.12 63.11 -29.89
CA MET A 75 -82.09 62.56 -28.53
C MET A 75 -82.01 61.03 -28.54
N ASP A 76 -82.84 60.35 -29.33
CA ASP A 76 -82.80 58.88 -29.43
C ASP A 76 -81.44 58.39 -29.96
N GLU A 77 -80.84 59.11 -30.90
CA GLU A 77 -79.52 58.81 -31.43
C GLU A 77 -78.42 59.01 -30.38
N ILE A 78 -78.48 60.12 -29.61
CA ILE A 78 -77.57 60.40 -28.50
C ILE A 78 -77.69 59.31 -27.42
N THR A 79 -78.91 58.94 -27.01
CA THR A 79 -79.14 57.90 -25.99
C THR A 79 -78.62 56.54 -26.44
N ARG A 80 -78.82 56.17 -27.72
CA ARG A 80 -78.22 54.93 -28.27
C ARG A 80 -76.71 54.97 -28.26
N ARG A 81 -76.12 56.11 -28.62
CA ARG A 81 -74.67 56.30 -28.62
C ARG A 81 -74.09 56.25 -27.21
N GLU A 82 -74.76 56.86 -26.23
CA GLU A 82 -74.41 56.81 -24.81
C GLU A 82 -74.46 55.37 -24.28
N SER A 83 -75.53 54.62 -24.57
CA SER A 83 -75.64 53.21 -24.18
C SER A 83 -74.53 52.35 -24.78
N THR A 84 -74.20 52.56 -26.05
CA THR A 84 -73.13 51.82 -26.74
C THR A 84 -71.76 52.16 -26.16
N LEU A 85 -71.48 53.45 -25.93
CA LEU A 85 -70.23 53.91 -25.32
C LEU A 85 -70.09 53.41 -23.88
N SER A 86 -71.17 53.41 -23.10
CA SER A 86 -71.20 52.88 -21.73
C SER A 86 -70.88 51.37 -21.71
N ALA A 87 -71.46 50.59 -22.62
CA ALA A 87 -71.15 49.17 -22.74
C ALA A 87 -69.69 48.91 -23.15
N GLN A 88 -69.15 49.72 -24.07
CA GLN A 88 -67.74 49.65 -24.46
C GLN A 88 -66.80 50.04 -23.32
N LEU A 89 -67.16 51.07 -22.54
CA LEU A 89 -66.40 51.52 -21.37
C LEU A 89 -66.33 50.41 -20.33
N ASN A 90 -67.48 49.81 -19.96
CA ASN A 90 -67.52 48.68 -19.03
C ASN A 90 -66.71 47.48 -19.53
N GLY A 91 -66.78 47.18 -20.82
CA GLY A 91 -65.96 46.12 -21.43
C GLY A 91 -64.46 46.40 -21.31
N LYS A 92 -64.05 47.65 -21.55
CA LYS A 92 -62.65 48.09 -21.40
C LYS A 92 -62.19 48.12 -19.94
N GLU A 93 -63.05 48.49 -19.01
CA GLU A 93 -62.75 48.44 -17.57
C GLU A 93 -62.49 47.01 -17.10
N LEU A 94 -63.31 46.04 -17.53
CA LEU A 94 -63.09 44.62 -17.23
C LEU A 94 -61.79 44.09 -17.85
N GLU A 95 -61.47 44.49 -19.09
CA GLU A 95 -60.22 44.13 -19.75
C GLU A 95 -59.00 44.69 -19.00
N VAL A 96 -59.07 45.93 -18.53
CA VAL A 96 -58.02 46.56 -17.71
C VAL A 96 -57.82 45.80 -16.40
N ILE A 97 -58.89 45.43 -15.70
CA ILE A 97 -58.81 44.65 -14.46
C ILE A 97 -58.14 43.29 -14.70
N ALA A 98 -58.54 42.58 -15.76
CA ALA A 98 -57.95 41.29 -16.12
C ALA A 98 -56.45 41.41 -16.44
N LEU A 99 -56.06 42.43 -17.21
CA LEU A 99 -54.66 42.71 -17.52
C LEU A 99 -53.85 43.09 -16.28
N GLN A 100 -54.42 43.86 -15.36
CA GLN A 100 -53.78 44.21 -14.09
C GLN A 100 -53.53 42.97 -13.22
N SER A 101 -54.50 42.05 -13.14
CA SER A 101 -54.34 40.78 -12.42
C SER A 101 -53.24 39.92 -13.04
N SER A 102 -53.25 39.78 -14.37
CA SER A 102 -52.23 38.99 -15.08
C SER A 102 -50.83 39.61 -14.93
N LEU A 103 -50.72 40.94 -14.97
CA LEU A 103 -49.47 41.65 -14.74
C LEU A 103 -48.95 41.43 -13.31
N ALA A 104 -49.83 41.41 -12.30
CA ALA A 104 -49.45 41.12 -10.92
C ALA A 104 -48.92 39.69 -10.75
N GLU A 105 -49.59 38.69 -11.34
CA GLU A 105 -49.13 37.30 -11.35
C GLU A 105 -47.77 37.13 -12.04
N GLN A 106 -47.61 37.73 -13.22
CA GLN A 106 -46.34 37.71 -13.95
C GLN A 106 -45.22 38.41 -13.16
N SER A 107 -45.53 39.52 -12.50
CA SER A 107 -44.56 40.24 -11.66
C SER A 107 -44.11 39.40 -10.46
N ALA A 108 -45.03 38.67 -9.82
CA ALA A 108 -44.71 37.76 -8.73
C ALA A 108 -43.83 36.60 -9.21
N ALA A 109 -44.20 35.95 -10.33
CA ALA A 109 -43.40 34.87 -10.91
C ALA A 109 -41.99 35.34 -11.30
N HIS A 110 -41.88 36.53 -11.88
CA HIS A 110 -40.59 37.11 -12.24
C HIS A 110 -39.72 37.42 -11.01
N ALA A 111 -40.32 37.86 -9.90
CA ALA A 111 -39.60 38.07 -8.65
C ALA A 111 -39.04 36.76 -8.09
N THR A 112 -39.80 35.67 -8.12
CA THR A 112 -39.34 34.34 -7.68
C THR A 112 -38.19 33.82 -8.55
N ILE A 113 -38.35 33.83 -9.88
CA ILE A 113 -37.29 33.37 -10.80
C ILE A 113 -36.00 34.19 -10.62
N ARG A 114 -36.14 35.50 -10.37
CA ARG A 114 -34.97 36.36 -10.12
C ARG A 114 -34.24 35.96 -8.84
N ALA A 115 -34.97 35.67 -7.75
CA ALA A 115 -34.38 35.19 -6.51
C ALA A 115 -33.68 33.84 -6.68
N ASP A 116 -34.32 32.88 -7.36
CA ASP A 116 -33.73 31.57 -7.63
C ASP A 116 -32.47 31.67 -8.50
N LEU A 117 -32.48 32.55 -9.51
CA LEU A 117 -31.32 32.82 -10.36
C LEU A 117 -30.15 33.39 -9.54
N GLU A 118 -30.43 34.26 -8.58
CA GLU A 118 -29.41 34.87 -7.74
C GLU A 118 -28.77 33.84 -6.78
N VAL A 119 -29.58 32.95 -6.20
CA VAL A 119 -29.10 31.80 -5.41
C VAL A 119 -28.27 30.84 -6.27
N ALA A 120 -28.74 30.50 -7.47
CA ALA A 120 -28.01 29.61 -8.37
C ALA A 120 -26.64 30.18 -8.79
N LYS A 121 -26.56 31.51 -9.01
CA LYS A 121 -25.29 32.20 -9.30
C LYS A 121 -24.31 32.10 -8.13
N LEU A 122 -24.76 32.36 -6.90
CA LEU A 122 -23.91 32.25 -5.71
C LEU A 122 -23.38 30.82 -5.52
N ASN A 123 -24.24 29.81 -5.70
CA ASN A 123 -23.84 28.41 -5.61
C ASN A 123 -22.83 28.03 -6.70
N PHE A 124 -23.02 28.53 -7.93
CA PHE A 124 -22.09 28.30 -9.03
C PHE A 124 -20.72 28.93 -8.75
N GLU A 125 -20.68 30.17 -8.27
CA GLU A 125 -19.42 30.84 -7.89
C GLU A 125 -18.70 30.11 -6.75
N SER A 126 -19.44 29.61 -5.75
CA SER A 126 -18.86 28.80 -4.66
C SER A 126 -18.28 27.49 -5.19
N ALA A 127 -19.03 26.77 -6.02
CA ALA A 127 -18.56 25.51 -6.63
C ALA A 127 -17.33 25.74 -7.52
N GLN A 128 -17.29 26.86 -8.25
CA GLN A 128 -16.13 27.22 -9.08
C GLN A 128 -14.88 27.47 -8.23
N LYS A 129 -15.01 28.16 -7.09
CA LYS A 129 -13.90 28.35 -6.13
C LYS A 129 -13.43 27.00 -5.55
N ASP A 130 -14.35 26.11 -5.20
CA ASP A 130 -14.01 24.78 -4.69
C ASP A 130 -13.28 23.93 -5.72
N ILE A 131 -13.68 23.98 -6.99
CA ILE A 131 -13.01 23.27 -8.10
C ILE A 131 -11.56 23.77 -8.24
N VAL A 132 -11.34 25.09 -8.20
CA VAL A 132 -9.99 25.66 -8.30
C VAL A 132 -9.13 25.23 -7.10
N SER A 133 -9.66 25.31 -5.89
CA SER A 133 -8.97 24.88 -4.67
C SER A 133 -8.59 23.40 -4.70
N LYS A 134 -9.53 22.53 -5.09
CA LYS A 134 -9.27 21.09 -5.26
C LYS A 134 -8.27 20.81 -6.37
N GLY A 135 -8.28 21.58 -7.46
CA GLY A 135 -7.30 21.48 -8.53
C GLY A 135 -5.88 21.72 -8.03
N LEU A 136 -5.67 22.79 -7.25
CA LEU A 136 -4.38 23.10 -6.63
C LEU A 136 -3.91 21.97 -5.70
N HIS A 137 -4.81 21.44 -4.87
CA HIS A 137 -4.46 20.34 -3.97
C HIS A 137 -4.12 19.03 -4.71
N ILE A 138 -4.83 18.75 -5.82
CA ILE A 138 -4.49 17.60 -6.70
C ILE A 138 -3.08 17.76 -7.27
N ASP A 139 -2.70 18.96 -7.70
CA ASP A 139 -1.37 19.20 -8.25
C ASP A 139 -0.26 19.12 -7.18
N GLU A 140 -0.54 19.57 -5.97
CA GLU A 140 0.34 19.37 -4.81
C GLU A 140 0.53 17.87 -4.46
N LEU A 141 -0.56 17.11 -4.45
CA LEU A 141 -0.53 15.66 -4.24
C LEU A 141 0.24 14.95 -5.36
N LYS A 142 0.05 15.33 -6.63
CA LYS A 142 0.83 14.77 -7.75
C LYS A 142 2.32 15.03 -7.58
N GLN A 143 2.71 16.24 -7.19
CA GLN A 143 4.11 16.58 -6.96
C GLN A 143 4.69 15.75 -5.80
N THR A 144 3.90 15.55 -4.75
CA THR A 144 4.29 14.71 -3.61
C THR A 144 4.49 13.26 -4.02
N VAL A 145 3.58 12.69 -4.82
CA VAL A 145 3.70 11.32 -5.35
C VAL A 145 4.96 11.18 -6.19
N GLN A 146 5.24 12.11 -7.11
CA GLN A 146 6.46 12.07 -7.94
C GLN A 146 7.73 12.13 -7.08
N ASN A 147 7.74 12.98 -6.05
CA ASN A 147 8.88 13.08 -5.14
C ASN A 147 9.08 11.77 -4.35
N LEU A 148 8.00 11.16 -3.87
CA LEU A 148 8.06 9.88 -3.16
C LEU A 148 8.53 8.74 -4.06
N GLU A 149 8.07 8.68 -5.31
CA GLU A 149 8.53 7.71 -6.31
C GLU A 149 10.04 7.84 -6.57
N ALA A 150 10.55 9.06 -6.69
CA ALA A 150 11.98 9.32 -6.84
C ALA A 150 12.79 8.86 -5.62
N ILE A 151 12.30 9.12 -4.39
CA ILE A 151 12.94 8.67 -3.15
C ILE A 151 12.94 7.14 -3.06
N ILE A 152 11.84 6.49 -3.43
CA ILE A 152 11.74 5.02 -3.43
C ILE A 152 12.74 4.42 -4.43
N ALA A 153 12.89 5.01 -5.61
CA ALA A 153 13.86 4.56 -6.61
C ALA A 153 15.31 4.68 -6.09
N ASP A 154 15.66 5.84 -5.50
CA ASP A 154 16.98 6.07 -4.90
C ASP A 154 17.27 5.11 -3.73
N ASN A 155 16.30 4.89 -2.84
CA ASN A 155 16.45 3.95 -1.73
C ASN A 155 16.61 2.50 -2.21
N LYS A 156 15.90 2.08 -3.27
CA LYS A 156 16.08 0.75 -3.87
C LYS A 156 17.48 0.57 -4.41
N GLN A 157 18.04 1.58 -5.08
CA GLN A 157 19.42 1.54 -5.58
C GLN A 157 20.43 1.41 -4.42
N LYS A 158 20.28 2.21 -3.36
CA LYS A 158 21.13 2.14 -2.16
C LYS A 158 21.07 0.77 -1.47
N ILE A 159 19.89 0.14 -1.41
CA ILE A 159 19.73 -1.19 -0.83
C ILE A 159 20.56 -2.24 -1.58
N LEU A 160 20.57 -2.18 -2.92
CA LEU A 160 21.38 -3.07 -3.76
C LEU A 160 22.88 -2.85 -3.51
N GLU A 161 23.33 -1.60 -3.51
CA GLU A 161 24.73 -1.25 -3.24
C GLU A 161 25.18 -1.69 -1.84
N HIS A 162 24.34 -1.46 -0.83
CA HIS A 162 24.62 -1.86 0.55
C HIS A 162 24.70 -3.39 0.70
N GLU A 163 23.91 -4.17 -0.05
CA GLU A 163 24.01 -5.63 -0.04
C GLU A 163 25.36 -6.10 -0.60
N THR A 164 25.81 -5.53 -1.72
CA THR A 164 27.12 -5.84 -2.30
C THR A 164 28.26 -5.46 -1.34
N VAL A 165 28.16 -4.30 -0.67
CA VAL A 165 29.15 -3.86 0.33
C VAL A 165 29.14 -4.78 1.55
N ARG A 166 27.96 -5.18 2.06
CA ARG A 166 27.83 -6.11 3.20
C ARG A 166 28.54 -7.43 2.90
N ARG A 167 28.35 -8.01 1.71
CA ARG A 167 29.04 -9.26 1.29
C ARG A 167 30.55 -9.13 1.37
N LYS A 168 31.10 -8.02 0.85
CA LYS A 168 32.55 -7.74 0.88
C LYS A 168 33.06 -7.59 2.32
N LEU A 169 32.41 -6.75 3.13
CA LEU A 169 32.79 -6.51 4.52
C LEU A 169 32.69 -7.77 5.36
N HIS A 170 31.60 -8.54 5.20
CA HIS A 170 31.40 -9.82 5.88
C HIS A 170 32.52 -10.81 5.57
N ASN A 171 32.93 -10.89 4.30
CA ASN A 171 34.06 -11.72 3.93
C ASN A 171 35.37 -11.26 4.57
N THR A 172 35.67 -9.95 4.53
CA THR A 172 36.88 -9.38 5.14
C THR A 172 36.92 -9.64 6.66
N ILE A 173 35.80 -9.47 7.37
CA ILE A 173 35.71 -9.75 8.81
C ILE A 173 36.05 -11.23 9.10
N LEU A 174 35.55 -12.15 8.28
CA LEU A 174 35.81 -13.58 8.47
C LEU A 174 37.23 -13.98 8.10
N GLU A 175 37.82 -13.38 7.07
CA GLU A 175 39.24 -13.56 6.76
C GLU A 175 40.15 -13.05 7.89
N LEU A 176 39.81 -11.91 8.50
CA LEU A 176 40.52 -11.36 9.66
C LEU A 176 40.36 -12.23 10.91
N LYS A 177 39.19 -12.85 11.11
CA LYS A 177 38.97 -13.85 12.17
C LYS A 177 39.69 -15.19 11.90
N GLY A 178 40.19 -15.40 10.68
CA GLY A 178 40.80 -16.64 10.24
C GLY A 178 39.83 -17.53 9.48
N ASN A 179 40.27 -18.01 8.32
CA ASN A 179 39.51 -18.95 7.47
C ASN A 179 39.38 -20.34 8.09
N ILE A 180 40.27 -20.71 9.02
CA ILE A 180 40.21 -21.95 9.80
C ILE A 180 40.18 -21.54 11.26
N ARG A 181 39.13 -21.95 11.96
CA ARG A 181 38.94 -21.70 13.39
C ARG A 181 38.73 -23.01 14.14
N VAL A 182 39.21 -23.09 15.36
CA VAL A 182 39.05 -24.23 16.26
C VAL A 182 38.37 -23.76 17.53
N PHE A 183 37.19 -24.31 17.78
CA PHE A 183 36.43 -24.10 19.01
C PHE A 183 36.56 -25.34 19.89
N CYS A 184 36.48 -25.13 21.21
CA CYS A 184 36.38 -26.22 22.17
C CYS A 184 35.02 -26.13 22.84
N ARG A 185 34.25 -27.22 22.84
CA ARG A 185 32.99 -27.30 23.55
C ARG A 185 33.04 -28.35 24.65
N VAL A 186 32.87 -27.92 25.90
CA VAL A 186 32.74 -28.83 27.04
C VAL A 186 31.26 -29.07 27.30
N ARG A 187 30.81 -30.34 27.28
CA ARG A 187 29.41 -30.68 27.57
C ARG A 187 29.11 -30.68 29.07
N PRO A 188 27.86 -30.46 29.49
CA PRO A 188 27.41 -30.78 30.84
C PRO A 188 27.65 -32.24 31.22
N LEU A 189 27.77 -32.50 32.52
CA LEU A 189 27.73 -33.84 33.08
C LEU A 189 26.34 -34.46 32.88
N LEU A 190 26.31 -35.74 32.52
CA LEU A 190 25.07 -36.50 32.42
C LEU A 190 24.56 -36.87 33.83
N THR A 191 23.25 -37.08 33.96
CA THR A 191 22.63 -37.43 35.25
C THR A 191 23.27 -38.67 35.90
N ASP A 192 23.62 -39.68 35.09
CA ASP A 192 24.28 -40.89 35.57
C ASP A 192 25.71 -40.64 36.08
N GLU A 193 26.42 -39.67 35.50
CA GLU A 193 27.77 -39.26 35.91
C GLU A 193 27.72 -38.49 37.23
N ILE A 194 26.73 -37.60 37.38
CA ILE A 194 26.48 -36.84 38.62
C ILE A 194 26.17 -37.82 39.77
N ASN A 195 25.27 -38.78 39.53
CA ASN A 195 24.86 -39.78 40.52
C ASN A 195 25.99 -40.73 40.93
N SER A 196 26.99 -40.95 40.06
CA SER A 196 28.14 -41.82 40.31
C SER A 196 29.27 -41.16 41.13
N GLY A 197 29.05 -39.95 41.67
CA GLY A 197 30.02 -39.23 42.49
C GLY A 197 31.02 -38.37 41.71
N GLN A 198 30.83 -38.19 40.39
CA GLN A 198 31.57 -37.24 39.56
C GLN A 198 30.86 -35.88 39.44
N GLY A 199 30.07 -35.48 40.44
CA GLY A 199 29.19 -34.31 40.39
C GLY A 199 29.86 -32.93 40.19
N VAL A 200 31.20 -32.86 40.15
CA VAL A 200 31.95 -31.64 39.83
C VAL A 200 33.08 -31.98 38.85
N ILE A 201 33.21 -31.22 37.76
CA ILE A 201 34.33 -31.31 36.83
C ILE A 201 35.57 -30.67 37.49
N SER A 202 36.16 -31.34 38.47
CA SER A 202 37.27 -30.77 39.27
C SER A 202 38.62 -30.72 38.54
N HIS A 203 38.69 -31.28 37.33
CA HIS A 203 39.92 -31.43 36.55
C HIS A 203 39.95 -30.53 35.31
N ILE A 204 38.92 -29.71 35.09
CA ILE A 204 38.85 -28.72 34.01
C ILE A 204 38.66 -27.35 34.64
N ASN A 205 39.52 -26.41 34.28
CA ASN A 205 39.47 -25.04 34.72
C ASN A 205 39.37 -24.11 33.50
N PHE A 206 38.65 -23.01 33.65
CA PHE A 206 38.48 -21.98 32.62
C PHE A 206 39.12 -20.68 33.14
N PRO A 207 40.45 -20.54 33.05
CA PRO A 207 41.20 -19.46 33.71
C PRO A 207 40.99 -18.08 33.06
N ASP A 208 40.41 -18.06 31.87
CA ASP A 208 40.40 -16.90 30.98
C ASP A 208 39.01 -16.27 30.87
N VAL A 209 38.94 -14.96 31.12
CA VAL A 209 37.73 -14.15 30.96
C VAL A 209 37.37 -13.99 29.47
N ASP A 210 38.36 -14.04 28.57
CA ASP A 210 38.16 -13.89 27.13
C ASP A 210 37.57 -15.16 26.48
N GLY A 211 37.48 -16.26 27.25
CA GLY A 211 36.85 -17.51 26.83
C GLY A 211 37.60 -18.22 25.70
N LYS A 212 38.94 -18.20 25.72
CA LYS A 212 39.80 -18.87 24.72
C LYS A 212 40.66 -19.99 25.29
N THR A 213 40.83 -20.03 26.60
CA THR A 213 41.75 -20.97 27.26
C THR A 213 41.00 -21.96 28.11
N VAL A 214 41.40 -23.23 28.02
CA VAL A 214 40.98 -24.31 28.91
C VAL A 214 42.21 -24.96 29.53
N GLU A 215 42.15 -25.22 30.83
CA GLU A 215 43.23 -25.82 31.61
C GLU A 215 42.75 -27.19 32.13
N LEU A 216 43.53 -28.23 31.90
CA LEU A 216 43.26 -29.58 32.38
C LEU A 216 44.25 -29.95 33.48
N GLU A 217 43.76 -30.43 34.62
CA GLU A 217 44.58 -30.98 35.70
C GLU A 217 44.64 -32.51 35.58
N SER A 218 45.81 -33.03 35.18
CA SER A 218 46.03 -34.48 35.12
C SER A 218 46.66 -34.99 36.41
N ALA A 219 46.08 -36.02 37.01
CA ALA A 219 46.73 -36.81 38.05
C ALA A 219 47.85 -37.65 37.41
N CYS A 220 49.11 -37.40 37.77
CA CYS A 220 50.20 -38.26 37.33
C CYS A 220 50.11 -39.60 38.06
N SER A 221 49.71 -40.68 37.37
CA SER A 221 50.04 -42.03 37.81
C SER A 221 51.50 -42.28 37.45
N ASN A 222 52.42 -42.15 38.42
CA ASN A 222 53.79 -42.64 38.28
C ASN A 222 53.74 -44.17 38.09
N THR A 223 53.68 -44.63 36.85
CA THR A 223 54.03 -46.00 36.50
C THR A 223 55.46 -45.97 35.99
N HIS A 224 56.34 -46.68 36.71
CA HIS A 224 57.79 -46.80 36.54
C HIS A 224 58.65 -45.68 37.15
N ASN A 225 58.85 -45.78 38.47
CA ASN A 225 60.18 -45.96 39.07
C ASN A 225 60.00 -46.25 40.56
N GLU A 226 60.00 -47.53 40.94
CA GLU A 226 60.27 -47.93 42.32
C GLU A 226 61.76 -47.67 42.58
N SER A 227 62.05 -46.58 43.28
CA SER A 227 63.27 -46.42 44.08
C SER A 227 62.97 -45.48 45.24
N LEU A 228 63.23 -46.00 46.44
CA LEU A 228 62.89 -45.45 47.74
C LEU A 228 63.20 -43.96 47.89
N SER A 229 62.18 -43.15 48.18
CA SER A 229 62.34 -41.99 49.06
C SER A 229 61.05 -41.74 49.84
N THR A 230 61.14 -42.00 51.15
CA THR A 230 60.16 -41.64 52.17
C THR A 230 60.20 -40.13 52.40
N SER A 231 59.37 -39.40 51.68
CA SER A 231 58.91 -38.06 52.05
C SER A 231 57.54 -37.85 51.44
N VAL A 232 56.60 -37.31 52.21
CA VAL A 232 55.22 -36.98 51.82
C VAL A 232 55.25 -36.08 50.58
N ALA A 233 55.25 -36.68 49.40
CA ALA A 233 55.26 -35.98 48.13
C ALA A 233 53.82 -35.67 47.77
N GLU A 234 53.44 -34.39 47.89
CA GLU A 234 52.27 -33.84 47.22
C GLU A 234 52.28 -34.34 45.77
N LYS A 235 51.24 -35.09 45.38
CA LYS A 235 51.05 -35.50 43.98
C LYS A 235 50.96 -34.22 43.15
N SER A 236 52.07 -33.82 42.53
CA SER A 236 52.11 -32.69 41.60
C SER A 236 51.14 -32.98 40.45
N ARG A 237 49.97 -32.32 40.48
CA ARG A 237 49.02 -32.31 39.37
C ARG A 237 49.64 -31.49 38.27
N ARG A 238 49.84 -32.08 37.08
CA ARG A 238 50.31 -31.33 35.91
C ARG A 238 49.13 -30.58 35.32
N LYS A 239 49.27 -29.27 35.23
CA LYS A 239 48.34 -28.36 34.54
C LYS A 239 48.71 -28.32 33.06
N LEU A 240 47.76 -28.64 32.20
CA LEU A 240 47.90 -28.62 30.74
C LEU A 240 47.01 -27.50 30.19
N ASN A 241 47.61 -26.48 29.60
CA ASN A 241 46.89 -25.34 29.04
C ASN A 241 46.71 -25.50 27.53
N PHE A 242 45.48 -25.31 27.06
CA PHE A 242 45.13 -25.33 25.64
C PHE A 242 44.42 -24.03 25.27
N THR A 243 44.79 -23.47 24.12
CA THR A 243 44.22 -22.23 23.60
C THR A 243 43.47 -22.52 22.29
N PHE A 244 42.28 -21.96 22.18
CA PHE A 244 41.35 -22.09 21.06
C PHE A 244 40.87 -20.71 20.60
N ASP A 245 40.20 -20.64 19.44
CA ASP A 245 39.56 -19.40 19.00
C ASP A 245 38.37 -19.03 19.89
N LYS A 246 37.69 -20.04 20.45
CA LYS A 246 36.62 -19.92 21.45
C LYS A 246 36.48 -21.21 22.27
N VAL A 247 36.21 -21.08 23.56
CA VAL A 247 35.89 -22.16 24.49
C VAL A 247 34.47 -21.96 25.00
N PHE A 248 33.61 -22.95 24.78
CA PHE A 248 32.25 -23.03 25.28
C PHE A 248 32.23 -23.90 26.54
N GLN A 249 31.76 -23.31 27.63
CA GLN A 249 31.65 -23.96 28.94
C GLN A 249 30.39 -24.85 28.99
N PRO A 250 30.28 -25.77 29.98
CA PRO A 250 29.12 -26.65 30.12
C PRO A 250 27.77 -25.94 30.10
N GLU A 251 27.70 -24.72 30.60
CA GLU A 251 26.49 -23.91 30.70
C GLU A 251 26.09 -23.28 29.35
N THR A 252 27.00 -23.30 28.36
CA THR A 252 26.74 -22.70 27.05
C THR A 252 25.69 -23.50 26.27
N THR A 253 24.62 -22.81 25.90
CA THR A 253 23.47 -23.36 25.18
C THR A 253 23.78 -23.64 23.70
N GLN A 254 22.93 -24.45 23.05
CA GLN A 254 23.02 -24.69 21.60
C GLN A 254 22.89 -23.40 20.78
N SER A 255 22.06 -22.46 21.25
CA SER A 255 21.84 -21.17 20.59
C SER A 255 23.11 -20.30 20.61
N GLU A 256 23.78 -20.22 21.77
CA GLU A 256 25.03 -19.45 21.91
C GLU A 256 26.16 -20.02 21.06
N VAL A 257 26.30 -21.35 21.01
CA VAL A 257 27.26 -22.01 20.10
C VAL A 257 26.94 -21.68 18.64
N PHE A 258 25.65 -21.74 18.27
CA PHE A 258 25.22 -21.43 16.90
C PHE A 258 25.46 -19.96 16.52
N ASN A 259 25.32 -19.01 17.45
CA ASN A 259 25.54 -17.59 17.17
C ASN A 259 26.96 -17.31 16.66
N GLU A 260 27.98 -18.02 17.15
CA GLU A 260 29.37 -17.91 16.65
C GLU A 260 29.56 -18.51 15.25
N ILE A 261 28.70 -19.47 14.89
CA ILE A 261 28.74 -20.20 13.62
C ILE A 261 27.84 -19.56 12.56
N SER A 262 26.81 -18.81 12.96
CA SER A 262 25.81 -18.15 12.10
C SER A 262 26.43 -17.31 10.98
N GLN A 263 27.57 -16.66 11.24
CA GLN A 263 28.31 -15.86 10.27
C GLN A 263 28.88 -16.71 9.11
N LEU A 264 29.16 -17.98 9.37
CA LEU A 264 29.57 -18.92 8.33
C LEU A 264 28.39 -19.34 7.46
N VAL A 265 27.21 -19.55 8.06
CA VAL A 265 25.98 -19.82 7.29
C VAL A 265 25.69 -18.68 6.31
N GLN A 266 25.85 -17.43 6.76
CA GLN A 266 25.77 -16.26 5.88
C GLN A 266 26.83 -16.28 4.76
N SER A 267 28.05 -16.74 5.05
CA SER A 267 29.08 -16.88 4.00
C SER A 267 28.68 -17.92 2.95
N ALA A 268 28.01 -19.00 3.34
CA ALA A 268 27.52 -19.97 2.38
C ALA A 268 26.48 -19.34 1.43
N LEU A 269 25.56 -18.53 1.96
CA LEU A 269 24.61 -17.75 1.13
C LEU A 269 25.30 -16.74 0.21
N ASP A 270 26.41 -16.15 0.68
CA ASP A 270 27.21 -15.19 -0.08
C ASP A 270 28.06 -15.86 -1.19
N GLY A 271 28.03 -17.19 -1.30
CA GLY A 271 28.70 -17.95 -2.37
C GLY A 271 30.03 -18.59 -1.96
N TYR A 272 30.28 -18.76 -0.67
CA TYR A 272 31.48 -19.41 -0.16
C TYR A 272 31.22 -20.88 0.20
N ASN A 273 32.28 -21.70 0.15
CA ASN A 273 32.22 -23.08 0.64
C ASN A 273 32.58 -23.10 2.13
N VAL A 274 31.68 -23.66 2.92
CA VAL A 274 31.76 -23.67 4.37
C VAL A 274 31.76 -25.09 4.88
N CYS A 275 32.67 -25.38 5.80
CA CYS A 275 32.74 -26.65 6.52
C CYS A 275 32.70 -26.43 8.03
N ILE A 276 31.85 -27.19 8.70
CA ILE A 276 31.77 -27.21 10.16
C ILE A 276 31.93 -28.66 10.58
N PHE A 277 32.98 -28.97 11.33
CA PHE A 277 33.30 -30.31 11.83
C PHE A 277 33.03 -30.37 13.32
N ALA A 278 32.45 -31.48 13.80
CA ALA A 278 32.41 -31.83 15.21
C ALA A 278 33.37 -32.99 15.46
N TYR A 279 34.31 -32.80 16.37
CA TYR A 279 35.37 -33.75 16.67
C TYR A 279 35.44 -34.05 18.17
N GLY A 280 35.76 -35.30 18.53
CA GLY A 280 35.88 -35.72 19.92
C GLY A 280 35.64 -37.21 20.11
N GLN A 281 35.92 -37.70 21.30
CA GLN A 281 35.68 -39.10 21.67
C GLN A 281 34.18 -39.45 21.66
N THR A 282 33.87 -40.74 21.63
CA THR A 282 32.50 -41.22 21.86
C THR A 282 31.93 -40.66 23.18
N GLY A 283 30.69 -40.18 23.15
CA GLY A 283 30.04 -39.54 24.30
C GLY A 283 30.44 -38.10 24.60
N SER A 284 31.28 -37.44 23.78
CA SER A 284 31.68 -36.03 24.00
C SER A 284 30.61 -35.00 23.61
N GLY A 285 29.54 -35.40 22.92
CA GLY A 285 28.45 -34.52 22.49
C GLY A 285 28.52 -34.03 21.04
N LYS A 286 29.26 -34.69 20.14
CA LYS A 286 29.35 -34.33 18.71
C LYS A 286 27.99 -34.32 18.01
N THR A 287 27.26 -35.44 18.06
CA THR A 287 25.92 -35.58 17.47
C THR A 287 24.91 -34.63 18.10
N PHE A 288 24.98 -34.43 19.42
CA PHE A 288 24.16 -33.41 20.09
C PHE A 288 24.49 -32.00 19.58
N THR A 289 25.76 -31.69 19.30
CA THR A 289 26.13 -30.39 18.71
C THR A 289 25.55 -30.23 17.30
N MET A 290 25.71 -31.23 16.44
CA MET A 290 25.32 -31.14 15.03
C MET A 290 23.82 -31.27 14.79
N GLU A 291 23.19 -32.30 15.35
CA GLU A 291 21.78 -32.63 15.12
C GLU A 291 20.89 -32.14 16.27
N GLY A 292 21.38 -32.20 17.51
CA GLY A 292 20.61 -31.84 18.70
C GLY A 292 20.00 -33.05 19.41
N GLY A 293 19.13 -32.77 20.38
CA GLY A 293 18.30 -33.79 21.04
C GLY A 293 17.03 -34.05 20.24
N ASN A 294 16.10 -33.08 20.25
CA ASN A 294 14.91 -33.12 19.43
C ASN A 294 14.91 -31.92 18.47
N VAL A 295 14.74 -32.19 17.17
CA VAL A 295 14.73 -31.14 16.14
C VAL A 295 13.53 -30.19 16.30
N GLN A 296 12.48 -30.58 17.03
CA GLN A 296 11.33 -29.72 17.33
C GLN A 296 11.52 -28.84 18.57
N ASP A 297 12.53 -29.12 19.38
CA ASP A 297 12.80 -28.38 20.61
C ASP A 297 13.86 -27.30 20.33
N GLU A 298 13.42 -26.05 20.37
CA GLU A 298 14.28 -24.89 20.09
C GLU A 298 15.45 -24.75 21.06
N GLU A 299 15.39 -25.33 22.26
CA GLU A 299 16.51 -25.29 23.20
C GLU A 299 17.60 -26.30 22.82
N THR A 300 17.20 -27.53 22.45
CA THR A 300 18.15 -28.62 22.18
C THR A 300 18.53 -28.80 20.72
N MET A 301 17.84 -28.13 19.79
CA MET A 301 18.11 -28.12 18.35
C MET A 301 19.60 -27.83 18.06
N GLY A 302 20.24 -28.68 17.26
CA GLY A 302 21.66 -28.59 16.89
C GLY A 302 21.96 -27.62 15.74
N MET A 303 23.21 -27.64 15.26
CA MET A 303 23.70 -26.73 14.22
C MET A 303 23.00 -26.91 12.87
N ILE A 304 22.72 -28.14 12.43
CA ILE A 304 22.12 -28.44 11.11
C ILE A 304 20.71 -27.81 10.99
N PRO A 305 19.76 -28.11 11.90
CA PRO A 305 18.44 -27.50 11.85
C PRO A 305 18.45 -25.98 12.07
N ARG A 306 19.31 -25.42 12.95
CA ARG A 306 19.46 -23.96 13.11
C ARG A 306 20.00 -23.27 11.86
N ALA A 307 21.02 -23.85 11.24
CA ALA A 307 21.58 -23.33 9.98
C ALA A 307 20.53 -23.32 8.87
N THR A 308 19.71 -24.37 8.82
CA THR A 308 18.60 -24.45 7.86
C THR A 308 17.59 -23.32 8.09
N ILE A 309 17.18 -23.07 9.34
CA ILE A 309 16.25 -21.97 9.67
C ILE A 309 16.83 -20.64 9.20
N GLN A 310 18.07 -20.33 9.60
CA GLN A 310 18.72 -19.08 9.21
C GLN A 310 18.82 -18.92 7.69
N VAL A 311 19.11 -20.01 6.94
CA VAL A 311 19.17 -19.97 5.47
C VAL A 311 17.85 -19.50 4.88
N PHE A 312 16.72 -20.10 5.27
CA PHE A 312 15.41 -19.75 4.71
C PHE A 312 14.98 -18.34 5.13
N GLU A 313 15.16 -17.96 6.39
CA GLU A 313 14.85 -16.61 6.89
C GLU A 313 15.65 -15.53 6.16
N THR A 314 16.95 -15.77 5.93
CA THR A 314 17.80 -14.82 5.21
C THR A 314 17.40 -14.71 3.75
N VAL A 315 17.02 -15.82 3.12
CA VAL A 315 16.61 -15.83 1.70
C VAL A 315 15.31 -15.06 1.49
N GLU A 316 14.35 -15.15 2.40
CA GLU A 316 13.11 -14.35 2.36
C GLU A 316 13.42 -12.84 2.30
N LEU A 317 14.39 -12.37 3.10
CA LEU A 317 14.85 -10.98 3.09
C LEU A 317 15.60 -10.59 1.80
N LEU A 318 16.26 -11.56 1.15
CA LEU A 318 17.02 -11.32 -0.07
C LEU A 318 16.14 -11.25 -1.33
N VAL A 319 14.91 -11.79 -1.28
CA VAL A 319 13.94 -11.71 -2.39
C VAL A 319 13.61 -10.26 -2.73
N GLU A 320 13.41 -9.41 -1.71
CA GLU A 320 13.16 -7.96 -1.92
C GLU A 320 14.34 -7.25 -2.61
N LYS A 321 15.54 -7.82 -2.50
CA LYS A 321 16.77 -7.33 -3.13
C LYS A 321 17.05 -7.99 -4.49
N GLY A 322 16.09 -8.75 -5.03
CA GLY A 322 16.16 -9.37 -6.35
C GLY A 322 16.85 -10.74 -6.40
N TRP A 323 17.22 -11.33 -5.26
CA TRP A 323 17.86 -12.65 -5.23
C TRP A 323 16.84 -13.78 -5.22
N LYS A 324 17.15 -14.84 -5.98
CA LYS A 324 16.44 -16.12 -5.99
C LYS A 324 17.43 -17.24 -5.72
N TYR A 325 17.08 -18.16 -4.84
CA TYR A 325 17.93 -19.28 -4.46
C TYR A 325 17.31 -20.64 -4.80
N GLU A 326 18.13 -21.54 -5.30
CA GLU A 326 17.88 -22.97 -5.45
C GLU A 326 18.68 -23.74 -4.40
N PHE A 327 18.04 -24.71 -3.73
CA PHE A 327 18.66 -25.50 -2.68
C PHE A 327 18.66 -26.98 -3.04
N ASN A 328 19.81 -27.61 -2.84
CA ASN A 328 19.97 -29.05 -3.02
C ASN A 328 20.61 -29.66 -1.78
N VAL A 329 20.01 -30.74 -1.27
CA VAL A 329 20.47 -31.44 -0.07
C VAL A 329 20.97 -32.83 -0.42
N SER A 330 22.11 -33.20 0.15
CA SER A 330 22.58 -34.57 0.20
C SER A 330 23.03 -34.91 1.62
N PHE A 331 22.80 -36.16 2.05
CA PHE A 331 23.23 -36.63 3.36
C PHE A 331 23.81 -38.03 3.22
N LEU A 332 25.07 -38.19 3.61
CA LEU A 332 25.77 -39.47 3.54
C LEU A 332 26.43 -39.83 4.87
N GLU A 333 26.74 -41.11 5.00
CA GLU A 333 27.52 -41.71 6.06
C GLU A 333 28.73 -42.43 5.46
N ILE A 334 29.89 -42.33 6.12
CA ILE A 334 31.11 -43.03 5.75
C ILE A 334 31.44 -44.00 6.87
N TYR A 335 31.29 -45.29 6.59
CA TYR A 335 31.55 -46.36 7.54
C TYR A 335 32.52 -47.36 6.92
N ASN A 336 33.64 -47.64 7.59
CA ASN A 336 34.66 -48.57 7.11
C ASN A 336 35.10 -48.31 5.65
N GLU A 337 35.41 -47.04 5.32
CA GLU A 337 35.76 -46.58 3.97
C GLU A 337 34.70 -46.85 2.87
N THR A 338 33.45 -47.13 3.26
CA THR A 338 32.32 -47.28 2.34
C THR A 338 31.35 -46.12 2.53
N ILE A 339 30.87 -45.55 1.42
CA ILE A 339 29.88 -44.46 1.44
C ILE A 339 28.48 -45.07 1.41
N HIS A 340 27.63 -44.62 2.33
CA HIS A 340 26.22 -44.97 2.43
C HIS A 340 25.38 -43.70 2.26
N ASP A 341 24.46 -43.71 1.31
CA ASP A 341 23.50 -42.63 1.12
C ASP A 341 22.35 -42.75 2.13
N LEU A 342 22.15 -41.71 2.95
CA LEU A 342 21.13 -41.69 3.99
C LEU A 342 19.76 -41.20 3.49
N LEU A 343 19.69 -40.68 2.27
CA LEU A 343 18.47 -40.18 1.64
C LEU A 343 17.91 -41.12 0.57
N SER A 344 18.73 -42.02 0.02
CA SER A 344 18.30 -43.06 -0.93
C SER A 344 17.38 -44.09 -0.27
N ASP A 345 16.38 -44.55 -1.03
CA ASP A 345 15.57 -45.74 -0.69
C ASP A 345 16.16 -47.04 -1.26
N LYS A 346 17.23 -46.94 -2.06
CA LYS A 346 17.95 -48.07 -2.65
C LYS A 346 19.26 -48.25 -1.92
N ASP A 347 19.43 -49.39 -1.24
CA ASP A 347 20.64 -49.69 -0.45
C ASP A 347 21.75 -50.39 -1.25
N GLU A 348 21.51 -50.77 -2.50
CA GLU A 348 22.43 -51.61 -3.29
C GLU A 348 23.34 -50.85 -4.27
N GLU A 349 23.17 -49.52 -4.41
CA GLU A 349 23.99 -48.75 -5.34
C GLU A 349 25.37 -48.47 -4.73
N LYS A 350 26.43 -48.86 -5.44
CA LYS A 350 27.80 -48.55 -5.03
C LYS A 350 28.07 -47.05 -5.24
N HIS A 351 28.58 -46.41 -4.20
CA HIS A 351 28.96 -45.00 -4.21
C HIS A 351 30.48 -44.87 -4.20
N ASP A 352 31.03 -44.32 -5.29
CA ASP A 352 32.45 -44.09 -5.46
C ASP A 352 32.72 -42.58 -5.61
N ILE A 353 33.89 -42.15 -5.18
CA ILE A 353 34.30 -40.75 -5.28
C ILE A 353 34.87 -40.51 -6.68
N LYS A 354 34.38 -39.46 -7.35
CA LYS A 354 34.79 -39.07 -8.70
C LYS A 354 35.23 -37.61 -8.72
N MET A 355 36.32 -37.33 -9.42
CA MET A 355 36.68 -35.94 -9.76
C MET A 355 35.83 -35.49 -10.95
N ALA A 356 35.26 -34.29 -10.89
CA ALA A 356 34.47 -33.73 -11.98
C ALA A 356 35.35 -33.51 -13.23
N ALA A 357 34.85 -33.91 -14.40
CA ALA A 357 35.59 -33.88 -15.66
C ALA A 357 35.97 -32.46 -16.12
N ASP A 358 35.14 -31.45 -15.79
CA ASP A 358 35.27 -30.08 -16.31
C ASP A 358 36.00 -29.11 -15.37
N LYS A 359 36.24 -29.50 -14.11
CA LYS A 359 36.95 -28.67 -13.11
C LYS A 359 37.75 -29.59 -12.21
N SER A 360 39.08 -29.61 -12.40
CA SER A 360 40.05 -30.50 -11.73
C SER A 360 40.10 -30.40 -10.19
N SER A 361 39.25 -29.58 -9.56
CA SER A 361 39.17 -29.35 -8.13
C SER A 361 37.84 -29.73 -7.46
N ILE A 362 36.79 -30.10 -8.23
CA ILE A 362 35.49 -30.44 -7.64
C ILE A 362 35.36 -31.96 -7.52
N ILE A 363 35.23 -32.43 -6.27
CA ILE A 363 35.02 -33.83 -5.95
C ILE A 363 33.52 -34.08 -5.81
N THR A 364 33.03 -35.14 -6.44
CA THR A 364 31.63 -35.57 -6.44
C THR A 364 31.53 -37.02 -6.00
N VAL A 365 30.38 -37.42 -5.46
CA VAL A 365 30.10 -38.82 -5.13
C VAL A 365 29.14 -39.37 -6.17
N SER A 366 29.50 -40.50 -6.79
CA SER A 366 28.65 -41.12 -7.81
C SER A 366 27.40 -41.74 -7.20
N ASN A 367 26.27 -41.58 -7.89
CA ASN A 367 24.98 -42.15 -7.49
C ASN A 367 24.50 -41.65 -6.10
N LEU A 368 25.00 -40.50 -5.64
CA LEU A 368 24.50 -39.86 -4.43
C LEU A 368 23.15 -39.18 -4.72
N THR A 369 22.16 -39.44 -3.87
CA THR A 369 20.85 -38.81 -3.95
C THR A 369 20.97 -37.33 -3.60
N ILE A 370 20.62 -36.48 -4.57
CA ILE A 370 20.54 -35.03 -4.40
C ILE A 370 19.06 -34.65 -4.45
N VAL A 371 18.54 -34.13 -3.33
CA VAL A 371 17.14 -33.77 -3.19
C VAL A 371 17.00 -32.25 -3.30
N PRO A 372 16.30 -31.72 -4.32
CA PRO A 372 15.95 -30.31 -4.36
C PRO A 372 14.95 -30.01 -3.24
N VAL A 373 15.17 -28.92 -2.52
CA VAL A 373 14.31 -28.50 -1.40
C VAL A 373 13.85 -27.06 -1.55
N THR A 374 12.60 -26.79 -1.17
CA THR A 374 11.97 -25.48 -1.27
C THR A 374 11.48 -24.93 0.07
N SER A 375 11.58 -25.72 1.15
CA SER A 375 11.15 -25.29 2.48
C SER A 375 11.91 -25.98 3.60
N ARG A 376 11.98 -25.29 4.75
CA ARG A 376 12.52 -25.84 6.01
C ARG A 376 11.89 -27.18 6.41
N ALA A 377 10.58 -27.34 6.17
CA ALA A 377 9.83 -28.54 6.53
C ALA A 377 10.29 -29.78 5.73
N GLN A 378 10.71 -29.61 4.47
CA GLN A 378 11.26 -30.70 3.67
C GLN A 378 12.62 -31.15 4.20
N ILE A 379 13.49 -30.22 4.57
CA ILE A 379 14.80 -30.57 5.17
C ILE A 379 14.61 -31.30 6.49
N HIS A 380 13.70 -30.83 7.34
CA HIS A 380 13.37 -31.53 8.59
C HIS A 380 12.93 -32.98 8.34
N ARG A 381 12.09 -33.23 7.32
CA ARG A 381 11.70 -34.60 6.93
C ARG A 381 12.89 -35.43 6.45
N LEU A 382 13.84 -34.84 5.72
CA LEU A 382 15.07 -35.52 5.28
C LEU A 382 15.97 -35.88 6.46
N LEU A 383 16.11 -34.99 7.45
CA LEU A 383 16.86 -35.27 8.69
C LEU A 383 16.22 -36.43 9.47
N LEU A 384 14.89 -36.45 9.61
CA LEU A 384 14.18 -37.57 10.23
C LEU A 384 14.34 -38.88 9.45
N LYS A 385 14.33 -38.83 8.11
CA LYS A 385 14.59 -40.00 7.25
C LYS A 385 16.00 -40.55 7.48
N ALA A 386 17.01 -39.67 7.44
CA ALA A 386 18.41 -40.04 7.66
C ALA A 386 18.65 -40.62 9.06
N SER A 387 18.07 -39.99 10.10
CA SER A 387 18.15 -40.48 11.48
C SER A 387 17.55 -41.89 11.63
N LYS A 388 16.37 -42.13 11.04
CA LYS A 388 15.78 -43.49 11.01
C LYS A 388 16.67 -44.49 10.29
N LYS A 389 17.25 -44.12 9.15
CA LYS A 389 18.13 -45.01 8.38
C LYS A 389 19.41 -45.35 9.14
N ARG A 390 19.97 -44.40 9.88
CA ARG A 390 21.07 -44.66 10.83
C ARG A 390 20.66 -45.60 11.95
N ALA A 391 19.51 -45.36 12.59
CA ALA A 391 19.02 -46.18 13.70
C ALA A 391 18.77 -47.64 13.30
N VAL A 392 18.29 -47.90 12.07
CA VAL A 392 18.13 -49.28 11.55
C VAL A 392 19.48 -50.00 11.41
N GLY A 393 20.57 -49.25 11.18
CA GLY A 393 21.94 -49.77 11.19
C GLY A 393 22.51 -50.04 12.59
N GLU A 394 21.90 -49.49 13.64
CA GLU A 394 22.29 -49.68 15.04
C GLU A 394 21.60 -50.91 15.66
N THR A 395 22.11 -52.09 15.36
CA THR A 395 21.82 -53.27 16.22
C THR A 395 22.53 -53.10 17.57
N LYS A 396 21.99 -53.65 18.68
CA LYS A 396 22.55 -53.57 20.07
C LYS A 396 24.06 -53.93 20.24
N LEU A 397 24.70 -54.50 19.22
CA LEU A 397 26.13 -54.85 19.18
C LEU A 397 27.01 -53.82 18.42
N ASN A 398 26.39 -52.94 17.64
CA ASN A 398 27.01 -51.93 16.78
C ASN A 398 26.45 -50.55 17.15
N GLU A 399 27.10 -49.88 18.09
CA GLU A 399 26.96 -48.43 18.28
C GLU A 399 27.56 -47.75 17.05
N ARG A 400 26.80 -47.72 15.95
CA ARG A 400 27.30 -47.40 14.60
C ARG A 400 27.58 -45.91 14.46
N SER A 401 26.74 -45.06 15.06
CA SER A 401 26.89 -43.60 15.01
C SER A 401 28.22 -43.10 15.59
N SER A 402 28.79 -43.78 16.59
CA SER A 402 30.10 -43.42 17.14
C SER A 402 31.28 -43.80 16.25
N ARG A 403 31.05 -44.60 15.20
CA ARG A 403 32.08 -45.26 14.39
C ARG A 403 32.03 -44.91 12.90
N SER A 404 31.06 -44.11 12.51
CA SER A 404 30.90 -43.62 11.15
C SER A 404 30.96 -42.10 11.11
N HIS A 405 31.50 -41.55 10.04
CA HIS A 405 31.46 -40.11 9.78
C HIS A 405 30.19 -39.77 9.02
N SER A 406 29.66 -38.58 9.27
CA SER A 406 28.34 -38.16 8.82
C SER A 406 28.47 -36.80 8.15
N VAL A 407 28.02 -36.67 6.91
CA VAL A 407 28.20 -35.43 6.12
C VAL A 407 26.86 -34.97 5.57
N PHE A 408 26.31 -33.91 6.17
CA PHE A 408 25.17 -33.19 5.65
C PHE A 408 25.67 -32.04 4.77
N THR A 409 25.21 -31.99 3.52
CA THR A 409 25.56 -30.93 2.57
C THR A 409 24.29 -30.23 2.09
N LEU A 410 24.28 -28.90 2.24
CA LEU A 410 23.30 -28.00 1.66
C LEU A 410 24.01 -27.13 0.61
N ALA A 411 23.75 -27.41 -0.66
CA ALA A 411 24.23 -26.60 -1.77
C ALA A 411 23.24 -25.45 -2.05
N LEU A 412 23.78 -24.24 -2.17
CA LEU A 412 23.06 -22.98 -2.30
C LEU A 412 23.44 -22.35 -3.63
N LYS A 413 22.47 -22.13 -4.52
CA LYS A 413 22.71 -21.46 -5.80
C LYS A 413 21.82 -20.23 -5.90
N GLY A 414 22.43 -19.06 -5.83
CA GLY A 414 21.75 -17.76 -5.89
C GLY A 414 21.91 -17.09 -7.25
N ASN A 415 20.85 -16.47 -7.74
CA ASN A 415 20.86 -15.58 -8.90
C ASN A 415 20.14 -14.27 -8.55
N ASN A 416 20.70 -13.13 -8.92
CA ASN A 416 20.07 -11.83 -8.76
C ASN A 416 19.57 -11.31 -10.11
N ASP A 417 18.25 -11.21 -10.26
CA ASP A 417 17.65 -10.80 -11.53
C ASP A 417 17.80 -9.29 -11.81
N LEU A 418 18.08 -8.47 -10.79
CA LEU A 418 18.25 -7.02 -10.91
C LEU A 418 19.69 -6.66 -11.30
N THR A 419 20.69 -7.36 -10.77
CA THR A 419 22.11 -7.09 -11.01
C THR A 419 22.76 -8.05 -12.01
N GLY A 420 22.14 -9.20 -12.28
CA GLY A 420 22.71 -10.28 -13.09
C GLY A 420 23.80 -11.10 -12.37
N GLU A 421 24.04 -10.84 -11.09
CA GLU A 421 25.03 -11.57 -10.29
C GLU A 421 24.54 -12.99 -9.96
N SER A 422 25.46 -13.96 -9.96
CA SER A 422 25.19 -15.31 -9.47
C SER A 422 26.23 -15.76 -8.45
N CYS A 423 25.80 -16.55 -7.48
CA CYS A 423 26.66 -17.12 -6.45
C CYS A 423 26.35 -18.60 -6.25
N ASN A 424 27.39 -19.39 -5.98
CA ASN A 424 27.25 -20.82 -5.66
C ASN A 424 28.03 -21.08 -4.38
N GLY A 425 27.33 -21.38 -3.30
CA GLY A 425 27.92 -21.74 -2.02
C GLY A 425 27.53 -23.14 -1.59
N SER A 426 28.25 -23.66 -0.60
CA SER A 426 27.91 -24.94 0.01
C SER A 426 28.14 -24.88 1.51
N LEU A 427 27.21 -25.44 2.27
CA LEU A 427 27.32 -25.61 3.70
C LEU A 427 27.43 -27.10 4.02
N ASN A 428 28.56 -27.49 4.58
CA ASN A 428 28.89 -28.87 4.93
C ASN A 428 28.98 -28.98 6.44
N LEU A 429 28.05 -29.72 7.06
CA LEU A 429 28.03 -29.99 8.49
C LEU A 429 28.40 -31.46 8.71
N VAL A 430 29.51 -31.67 9.43
CA VAL A 430 30.18 -32.96 9.51
C VAL A 430 30.29 -33.42 10.95
N ASP A 431 29.64 -34.53 11.29
CA ASP A 431 29.80 -35.24 12.56
C ASP A 431 30.81 -36.38 12.36
N LEU A 432 32.01 -36.24 12.95
CA LEU A 432 33.09 -37.20 12.79
C LEU A 432 32.91 -38.40 13.73
N ALA A 433 33.44 -39.55 13.34
CA ALA A 433 33.53 -40.71 14.22
C ALA A 433 34.40 -40.42 15.47
N GLY A 434 34.21 -41.22 16.51
CA GLY A 434 34.96 -41.14 17.77
C GLY A 434 36.48 -41.22 17.58
N SER A 435 37.20 -40.37 18.32
CA SER A 435 38.67 -40.29 18.28
C SER A 435 39.38 -41.14 19.34
N GLU A 436 38.69 -42.12 19.93
CA GLU A 436 39.29 -43.03 20.91
C GLU A 436 40.51 -43.80 20.36
N ARG A 437 41.52 -43.96 21.21
CA ARG A 437 42.76 -44.66 20.82
C ARG A 437 42.53 -46.16 20.76
N LEU A 438 43.19 -46.80 19.80
CA LEU A 438 43.19 -48.27 19.64
C LEU A 438 43.48 -49.02 20.96
N LYS A 439 44.45 -48.53 21.75
CA LYS A 439 44.86 -49.13 23.03
C LYS A 439 43.78 -49.08 24.10
N ASP A 440 42.94 -48.05 24.06
CA ASP A 440 41.89 -47.81 25.06
C ASP A 440 40.58 -48.50 24.66
N SER A 441 40.47 -48.93 23.39
CA SER A 441 39.25 -49.52 22.83
C SER A 441 39.07 -51.02 23.10
N GLY A 442 40.14 -51.75 23.44
CA GLY A 442 40.10 -53.22 23.63
C GLY A 442 39.61 -54.02 22.43
N SER A 443 39.66 -53.46 21.21
CA SER A 443 39.01 -54.03 20.02
C SER A 443 39.81 -55.17 19.38
N GLU A 444 39.16 -56.30 19.11
CA GLU A 444 39.75 -57.46 18.42
C GLU A 444 39.10 -57.73 17.05
N GLY A 445 39.82 -58.44 16.17
CA GLY A 445 39.27 -58.95 14.90
C GLY A 445 38.76 -57.86 13.94
N LYS A 446 37.48 -57.95 13.53
CA LYS A 446 36.84 -56.96 12.63
C LYS A 446 36.78 -55.55 13.26
N ARG A 447 36.58 -55.49 14.57
CA ARG A 447 36.48 -54.24 15.35
C ARG A 447 37.82 -53.50 15.37
N LEU A 448 38.93 -54.23 15.38
CA LEU A 448 40.27 -53.65 15.26
C LEU A 448 40.49 -52.97 13.91
N LYS A 449 40.10 -53.63 12.80
CA LYS A 449 40.23 -53.07 11.45
C LYS A 449 39.39 -51.80 11.28
N GLU A 450 38.19 -51.81 11.83
CA GLU A 450 37.30 -50.65 11.88
C GLU A 450 37.94 -49.48 12.64
N THR A 451 38.43 -49.69 13.87
CA THR A 451 39.11 -48.65 14.66
C THR A 451 40.39 -48.14 13.98
N GLN A 452 41.09 -48.99 13.23
CA GLN A 452 42.23 -48.58 12.40
C GLN A 452 41.80 -47.66 11.25
N CYS A 453 40.71 -47.98 10.52
CA CYS A 453 40.18 -47.13 9.45
C CYS A 453 39.75 -45.76 9.99
N ILE A 454 39.01 -45.73 11.11
CA ILE A 454 38.56 -44.48 11.76
C ILE A 454 39.77 -43.61 12.12
N ASN A 455 40.73 -44.13 12.88
CA ASN A 455 41.91 -43.36 13.29
C ASN A 455 42.76 -42.90 12.11
N LYS A 456 42.84 -43.70 11.05
CA LYS A 456 43.55 -43.34 9.82
C LYS A 456 42.88 -42.17 9.10
N SER A 457 41.55 -42.17 9.01
CA SER A 457 40.80 -41.06 8.43
C SER A 457 40.98 -39.76 9.20
N LEU A 458 40.90 -39.81 10.54
CA LEU A 458 41.08 -38.66 11.43
C LEU A 458 42.53 -38.13 11.41
N SER A 459 43.54 -39.01 11.38
CA SER A 459 44.94 -38.62 11.26
C SER A 459 45.24 -37.94 9.91
N THR A 460 44.61 -38.42 8.84
CA THR A 460 44.71 -37.78 7.52
C THR A 460 44.08 -36.39 7.54
N LEU A 461 42.89 -36.25 8.14
CA LEU A 461 42.22 -34.96 8.31
C LEU A 461 43.09 -33.96 9.06
N SER A 462 43.67 -34.37 10.20
CA SER A 462 44.62 -33.56 10.98
C SER A 462 45.81 -33.10 10.13
N THR A 463 46.41 -33.99 9.36
CA THR A 463 47.54 -33.67 8.46
C THR A 463 47.17 -32.61 7.43
N VAL A 464 45.93 -32.66 6.90
CA VAL A 464 45.46 -31.68 5.91
C VAL A 464 45.19 -30.32 6.55
N PHE A 465 44.60 -30.26 7.74
CA PHE A 465 44.46 -29.02 8.49
C PHE A 465 45.82 -28.38 8.81
N THR A 466 46.80 -29.16 9.25
CA THR A 466 48.16 -28.67 9.49
C THR A 466 48.81 -28.16 8.20
N SER A 467 48.60 -28.84 7.08
CA SER A 467 49.13 -28.42 5.77
C SER A 467 48.48 -27.12 5.27
N LEU A 468 47.17 -26.98 5.46
CA LEU A 468 46.40 -25.77 5.13
C LEU A 468 46.83 -24.58 6.01
N ALA A 469 46.97 -24.79 7.32
CA ALA A 469 47.44 -23.77 8.26
C ALA A 469 48.85 -23.28 7.91
N ASN A 470 49.75 -24.21 7.51
CA ASN A 470 51.11 -23.89 7.10
C ASN A 470 51.23 -23.40 5.65
N LYS A 471 50.11 -23.23 4.92
CA LYS A 471 50.06 -22.80 3.51
C LYS A 471 50.89 -23.66 2.55
N VAL A 472 51.08 -24.94 2.86
CA VAL A 472 51.85 -25.88 2.02
C VAL A 472 50.91 -26.55 1.02
N SER A 473 50.73 -25.93 -0.16
CA SER A 473 49.71 -26.32 -1.15
C SER A 473 50.07 -27.59 -1.95
N SER A 474 51.35 -27.95 -2.06
CA SER A 474 51.83 -29.05 -2.93
C SER A 474 51.51 -30.46 -2.41
N LEU A 475 51.24 -30.61 -1.12
CA LEU A 475 50.94 -31.91 -0.50
C LEU A 475 49.46 -32.28 -0.62
N ILE A 476 48.56 -31.30 -0.77
CA ILE A 476 47.13 -31.52 -0.56
C ILE A 476 46.54 -32.41 -1.68
N SER A 477 46.90 -32.17 -2.94
CA SER A 477 46.49 -32.96 -4.12
C SER A 477 46.83 -34.46 -4.02
N LEU A 478 47.96 -34.80 -3.39
CA LEU A 478 48.44 -36.18 -3.25
C LEU A 478 47.70 -36.97 -2.15
N PHE A 479 47.18 -36.28 -1.13
CA PHE A 479 46.42 -36.90 -0.03
C PHE A 479 44.94 -37.08 -0.37
N ILE A 480 44.38 -36.20 -1.20
CA ILE A 480 42.98 -36.23 -1.69
C ILE A 480 42.67 -37.50 -2.49
N THR A 481 43.63 -38.19 -3.07
CA THR A 481 43.36 -39.36 -3.92
C THR A 481 43.46 -40.70 -3.19
N LYS A 482 43.89 -40.71 -1.93
CA LYS A 482 44.33 -41.95 -1.26
C LYS A 482 43.35 -42.55 -0.24
N TYR A 483 42.36 -41.80 0.25
CA TYR A 483 41.43 -42.27 1.30
C TYR A 483 40.03 -41.70 1.14
N ILE A 484 39.01 -42.56 1.08
CA ILE A 484 37.60 -42.21 0.84
C ILE A 484 37.09 -41.25 1.92
N CYS A 485 37.49 -41.51 3.17
CA CYS A 485 37.09 -40.68 4.29
C CYS A 485 37.81 -39.31 4.34
N GLY A 486 39.01 -39.22 3.77
CA GLY A 486 39.67 -37.94 3.53
C GLY A 486 39.01 -37.20 2.37
N CYS A 487 38.73 -37.88 1.26
CA CYS A 487 38.19 -37.28 0.05
C CYS A 487 36.83 -36.57 0.22
N VAL A 488 35.85 -37.13 0.94
CA VAL A 488 34.51 -36.50 1.06
C VAL A 488 34.52 -35.35 2.06
N VAL A 489 35.27 -35.51 3.16
CA VAL A 489 35.45 -34.50 4.20
C VAL A 489 36.34 -33.35 3.70
N LEU A 490 37.26 -33.64 2.78
CA LEU A 490 38.15 -32.67 2.12
C LEU A 490 37.65 -32.19 0.75
N ALA A 491 36.65 -32.84 0.13
CA ALA A 491 35.90 -32.33 -1.04
C ALA A 491 35.14 -31.07 -0.71
N SER A 492 34.67 -31.00 0.53
CA SER A 492 33.99 -29.85 1.11
C SER A 492 34.97 -28.72 1.45
N VAL A 493 36.24 -29.06 1.69
CA VAL A 493 37.32 -28.09 1.86
C VAL A 493 37.73 -27.61 0.47
N PRO A 494 37.66 -26.32 0.14
CA PRO A 494 38.00 -25.87 -1.20
C PRO A 494 39.50 -26.06 -1.47
N LEU A 495 39.76 -26.91 -2.46
CA LEU A 495 41.09 -27.27 -2.88
C LEU A 495 41.42 -26.44 -4.11
N HIS A 496 42.38 -25.53 -3.94
CA HIS A 496 42.84 -24.52 -4.88
C HIS A 496 41.90 -23.31 -5.07
N GLY A 497 42.43 -22.12 -4.74
CA GLY A 497 41.95 -20.83 -5.24
C GLY A 497 40.55 -20.38 -4.83
N THR A 498 39.80 -21.17 -4.06
CA THR A 498 38.45 -20.82 -3.59
C THR A 498 38.47 -20.63 -2.07
N LEU A 499 37.94 -19.49 -1.63
CA LEU A 499 37.93 -18.99 -0.25
C LEU A 499 37.05 -19.86 0.65
N GLY A 500 37.60 -20.96 1.17
CA GLY A 500 36.90 -21.81 2.13
C GLY A 500 36.92 -21.27 3.53
N LYS A 501 35.82 -21.45 4.25
CA LYS A 501 35.75 -21.16 5.67
C LYS A 501 35.45 -22.43 6.44
N CYS A 502 36.26 -22.71 7.45
CA CYS A 502 36.20 -23.93 8.21
C CYS A 502 36.15 -23.64 9.71
N VAL A 503 35.28 -24.35 10.42
CA VAL A 503 35.29 -24.44 11.89
C VAL A 503 35.40 -25.90 12.30
N LEU A 504 36.28 -26.17 13.26
CA LEU A 504 36.38 -27.44 13.97
C LEU A 504 35.89 -27.23 15.41
N LEU A 505 34.82 -27.89 15.81
CA LEU A 505 34.21 -27.87 17.16
C LEU A 505 34.59 -29.10 17.98
#